data_AF-A0A945K3Q7-F1
#
_entry.id   AF-A0A945K3Q7-F1
#
_cell.length_a   1.000
_cell.length_b   1.000
_cell.length_c   1.000
_cell.angle_alpha   90.00
_cell.angle_beta   90.00
_cell.angle_gamma   90.00
#
_symmetry.space_group_name_H-M   'P 1'
#
loop_
_entity.id
_entity.type
_entity.pdbx_description
1 polymer ?
#
loop_
_entity_poly.entity_id
_entity_poly.type
_entity_poly.pdbx_seq_one_letter_code
_entity_poly.pdbx_strand_id
1 'polypeptide(L)'
;MAKKKLKLKSAKSFNFSAIKVPFQDANNQKIFAAVLILISLYLIIAFISFFFQWEADDSLVSGKDLSDVITDKKINNSIGGLGAYIANLFIKLWFGVSAFFIPVFSLLAGLKILGFKKYSLSNLIFNGILGMLIIPIFIRHFFGGTITAGGIGIYINDLMNSAIGEVGTSLLLITISILYLVISFEIDAEKIKALIEKIKPEKRNIEQENETITTPTFNEAATTSIIEE
;
A
#
# COMPACT_ATOMS: atom_id res chain seq x y z
N MET A 1 43.09 44.19 -18.71
CA MET A 1 41.84 44.25 -17.92
C MET A 1 42.00 43.37 -16.68
N ALA A 2 41.97 43.96 -15.48
CA ALA A 2 42.20 43.24 -14.22
C ALA A 2 40.95 42.43 -13.81
N LYS A 3 41.10 41.10 -13.62
CA LYS A 3 40.03 40.23 -13.09
C LYS A 3 39.81 40.55 -11.61
N LYS A 4 38.77 41.32 -11.30
CA LYS A 4 38.29 41.56 -9.92
C LYS A 4 37.72 40.25 -9.37
N LYS A 5 38.44 39.60 -8.44
CA LYS A 5 37.90 38.43 -7.72
C LYS A 5 36.75 38.90 -6.81
N LEU A 6 35.53 38.49 -7.14
CA LEU A 6 34.35 38.68 -6.29
C LEU A 6 34.50 37.82 -5.03
N LYS A 7 34.62 38.44 -3.86
CA LYS A 7 34.54 37.75 -2.58
C LYS A 7 33.07 37.44 -2.29
N LEU A 8 32.64 36.21 -2.56
CA LEU A 8 31.35 35.70 -2.12
C LEU A 8 31.37 35.60 -0.58
N LYS A 9 30.47 36.34 0.08
CA LYS A 9 30.23 36.18 1.53
C LYS A 9 29.80 34.73 1.77
N SER A 10 30.53 34.00 2.59
CA SER A 10 30.16 32.66 3.02
C SER A 10 28.73 32.65 3.57
N ALA A 11 27.89 31.74 3.07
CA ALA A 11 26.54 31.55 3.56
C ALA A 11 26.59 31.18 5.06
N LYS A 12 25.80 31.87 5.87
CA LYS A 12 25.69 31.62 7.32
C LYS A 12 25.28 30.16 7.52
N SER A 13 26.16 29.32 8.05
CA SER A 13 25.86 27.91 8.29
C SER A 13 24.71 27.81 9.29
N PHE A 14 23.64 27.11 8.90
CA PHE A 14 22.54 26.80 9.80
C PHE A 14 23.07 25.91 10.93
N ASN A 15 23.01 26.41 12.17
CA ASN A 15 23.53 25.69 13.32
C ASN A 15 22.47 24.70 13.85
N PHE A 16 22.53 23.45 13.38
CA PHE A 16 21.64 22.36 13.80
C PHE A 16 21.83 21.88 15.25
N SER A 17 22.84 22.38 15.97
CA SER A 17 23.09 21.96 17.36
C SER A 17 21.97 22.40 18.32
N ALA A 18 21.40 23.60 18.12
CA ALA A 18 20.32 24.14 18.95
C ALA A 18 19.02 23.33 18.84
N ILE A 19 18.74 22.72 17.69
CA ILE A 19 17.55 21.89 17.46
C ILE A 19 17.64 20.56 18.23
N LYS A 20 18.85 20.07 18.53
CA LYS A 20 19.05 18.77 19.18
C LYS A 20 18.92 18.82 20.70
N VAL A 21 19.13 19.99 21.32
CA VAL A 21 19.13 20.18 22.78
C VAL A 21 17.86 19.64 23.46
N PRO A 22 16.62 19.95 23.04
CA PRO A 22 15.42 19.42 23.69
C PRO A 22 15.25 17.91 23.53
N PHE A 23 15.90 17.29 22.54
CA PHE A 23 15.83 15.85 22.29
C PHE A 23 16.92 15.05 23.01
N GLN A 24 17.77 15.70 23.83
CA GLN A 24 18.75 14.99 24.67
C GLN A 24 18.15 14.54 26.00
N ASP A 25 17.14 15.26 26.51
CA ASP A 25 16.48 14.91 27.77
C ASP A 25 15.53 13.71 27.60
N ALA A 26 15.72 12.69 28.44
CA ALA A 26 14.90 11.49 28.43
C ALA A 26 13.40 11.76 28.69
N ASN A 27 13.09 12.78 29.50
CA ASN A 27 11.69 13.18 29.76
C ASN A 27 11.04 13.81 28.52
N ASN A 28 11.76 14.68 27.81
CA ASN A 28 11.26 15.31 26.59
C ASN A 28 11.07 14.28 25.46
N GLN A 29 11.96 13.29 25.36
CA GLN A 29 11.80 12.16 24.43
C GLN A 29 10.52 11.37 24.70
N LYS A 30 10.20 11.10 25.97
CA LYS A 30 8.96 10.40 26.36
C LYS A 30 7.71 11.23 26.03
N ILE A 31 7.73 12.53 26.32
CA ILE A 31 6.62 13.45 25.99
C ILE A 31 6.42 13.48 24.48
N PHE A 32 7.49 13.67 23.70
CA PHE A 32 7.44 13.67 22.24
C PHE A 32 6.88 12.35 21.70
N ALA A 33 7.32 11.21 22.24
CA ALA A 33 6.80 9.91 21.84
C ALA A 33 5.31 9.74 22.13
N ALA A 34 4.84 10.19 23.31
CA ALA A 34 3.43 10.15 23.67
C ALA A 34 2.57 11.01 22.72
N VAL A 35 3.01 12.23 22.40
CA VAL A 35 2.34 13.10 21.42
C VAL A 35 2.31 12.45 20.04
N LEU A 36 3.41 11.84 19.62
CA LEU A 36 3.53 11.18 18.31
C LEU A 36 2.57 9.98 18.18
N ILE A 37 2.43 9.18 19.25
CA ILE A 37 1.46 8.08 19.33
C ILE A 37 0.03 8.63 19.29
N LEU A 38 -0.27 9.70 20.03
CA LEU A 38 -1.59 10.31 20.04
C LEU A 38 -2.00 10.82 18.65
N ILE A 39 -1.10 11.54 17.97
CA ILE A 39 -1.31 12.02 16.60
C ILE A 39 -1.50 10.84 15.65
N SER A 40 -0.71 9.78 15.79
CA SER A 40 -0.86 8.57 14.98
C SER A 40 -2.25 7.95 15.12
N LEU A 41 -2.71 7.72 16.36
CA LEU A 41 -4.03 7.13 16.61
C LEU A 41 -5.15 8.02 16.07
N TYR A 42 -5.04 9.34 16.27
CA TYR A 42 -5.95 10.33 15.71
C TYR A 42 -6.07 10.17 14.18
N LEU A 43 -4.93 10.10 13.48
CA LEU A 43 -4.91 9.95 12.03
C LEU A 43 -5.46 8.60 11.57
N ILE A 44 -5.16 7.50 12.26
CA ILE A 44 -5.69 6.17 11.90
C ILE A 44 -7.22 6.20 11.94
N ILE A 45 -7.80 6.70 13.02
CA ILE A 45 -9.26 6.75 13.18
C ILE A 45 -9.87 7.71 12.15
N ALA A 46 -9.25 8.87 11.91
CA ALA A 46 -9.72 9.83 10.90
C ALA A 46 -9.70 9.22 9.48
N PHE A 47 -8.65 8.47 9.14
CA PHE A 47 -8.50 7.82 7.84
C PHE A 47 -9.48 6.67 7.66
N ILE A 48 -9.66 5.83 8.67
CA ILE A 48 -10.67 4.76 8.66
C ILE A 48 -12.07 5.37 8.48
N SER A 49 -12.40 6.39 9.26
CA SER A 49 -13.71 7.06 9.16
C SER A 49 -13.93 7.71 7.79
N PHE A 50 -12.88 8.22 7.16
CA PHE A 50 -12.97 8.79 5.81
C PHE A 50 -13.38 7.74 4.77
N PHE A 51 -12.83 6.52 4.81
CA PHE A 51 -13.19 5.48 3.84
C PHE A 51 -14.68 5.10 3.86
N PHE A 52 -15.35 5.25 5.00
CA PHE A 52 -16.79 5.00 5.11
C PHE A 52 -17.64 6.19 4.69
N GLN A 53 -17.12 7.41 4.82
CA GLN A 53 -17.94 8.63 4.86
C GLN A 53 -17.54 9.70 3.84
N TRP A 54 -16.50 9.43 3.03
CA TRP A 54 -15.93 10.40 2.10
C TRP A 54 -16.95 11.01 1.15
N GLU A 55 -17.93 10.23 0.66
CA GLU A 55 -18.93 10.70 -0.30
C GLU A 55 -19.85 11.77 0.31
N ALA A 56 -20.25 11.58 1.57
CA ALA A 56 -21.09 12.54 2.30
C ALA A 56 -20.32 13.82 2.63
N ASP A 57 -19.04 13.70 2.96
CA ASP A 57 -18.19 14.81 3.35
C ASP A 57 -17.52 15.52 2.15
N ASP A 58 -17.63 14.97 0.93
CA ASP A 58 -16.87 15.44 -0.23
C ASP A 58 -17.15 16.90 -0.58
N SER A 59 -18.44 17.25 -0.68
CA SER A 59 -18.89 18.63 -0.95
C SER A 59 -18.59 19.60 0.20
N LEU A 60 -18.38 19.07 1.41
CA LEU A 60 -18.11 19.86 2.59
C LEU A 60 -16.63 20.20 2.74
N VAL A 61 -15.74 19.32 2.26
CA VAL A 61 -14.29 19.41 2.44
C VAL A 61 -13.56 19.80 1.15
N SER A 62 -14.00 19.31 -0.01
CA SER A 62 -13.28 19.46 -1.27
C SER A 62 -13.25 20.92 -1.72
N GLY A 63 -12.04 21.47 -1.86
CA GLY A 63 -11.82 22.85 -2.31
C GLY A 63 -12.16 23.94 -1.29
N LYS A 64 -12.41 23.59 -0.03
CA LYS A 64 -12.62 24.56 1.05
C LYS A 64 -11.37 24.77 1.91
N ASP A 65 -11.29 25.94 2.52
CA ASP A 65 -10.24 26.26 3.47
C ASP A 65 -10.42 25.54 4.80
N LEU A 66 -9.31 25.32 5.49
CA LEU A 66 -9.27 24.59 6.76
C LEU A 66 -10.21 25.18 7.83
N SER A 67 -10.31 26.52 7.92
CA SER A 67 -11.16 27.20 8.91
C SER A 67 -12.63 26.83 8.78
N ASP A 68 -13.09 26.72 7.54
CA ASP A 68 -14.49 26.48 7.23
C ASP A 68 -14.85 25.02 7.49
N VAL A 69 -13.91 24.12 7.24
CA VAL A 69 -14.09 22.67 7.44
C VAL A 69 -14.02 22.30 8.92
N ILE A 70 -13.08 22.83 9.69
CA ILE A 70 -12.92 22.45 11.11
C ILE A 70 -14.17 22.75 11.94
N THR A 71 -14.91 23.81 11.59
CA THR A 71 -16.07 24.28 12.35
C THR A 71 -17.40 23.78 11.81
N ASP A 72 -17.40 23.06 10.69
CA ASP A 72 -18.62 22.53 10.08
C ASP A 72 -19.14 21.31 10.84
N LYS A 73 -20.31 21.46 11.45
CA LYS A 73 -20.99 20.40 12.22
C LYS A 73 -21.64 19.33 11.35
N LYS A 74 -21.70 19.52 10.03
CA LYS A 74 -22.29 18.55 9.09
C LYS A 74 -21.31 17.46 8.67
N ILE A 75 -20.04 17.58 9.04
CA ILE A 75 -19.01 16.59 8.76
C ILE A 75 -19.26 15.34 9.57
N ASN A 76 -19.26 14.20 8.89
CA ASN A 76 -19.61 12.92 9.47
C ASN A 76 -18.37 12.10 9.87
N ASN A 77 -17.16 12.58 9.58
CA ASN A 77 -15.93 11.97 10.11
C ASN A 77 -15.98 11.90 11.66
N SER A 78 -15.72 10.72 12.22
CA SER A 78 -15.86 10.43 13.65
C SER A 78 -14.99 11.30 14.55
N ILE A 79 -13.92 11.89 14.00
CA ILE A 79 -12.97 12.74 14.70
C ILE A 79 -13.18 14.24 14.40
N GLY A 80 -14.21 14.58 13.61
CA GLY A 80 -14.62 15.94 13.28
C GLY A 80 -13.91 16.51 12.06
N GLY A 81 -14.08 17.83 11.86
CA GLY A 81 -13.68 18.52 10.64
C GLY A 81 -12.18 18.51 10.33
N LEU A 82 -11.33 18.64 11.37
CA LEU A 82 -9.88 18.56 11.18
C LEU A 82 -9.46 17.17 10.66
N GLY A 83 -10.05 16.10 11.20
CA GLY A 83 -9.80 14.74 10.74
C GLY A 83 -10.25 14.53 9.29
N ALA A 84 -11.45 15.02 8.95
CA ALA A 84 -11.97 14.97 7.58
C ALA A 84 -11.08 15.71 6.58
N TYR A 85 -10.61 16.91 6.93
CA TYR A 85 -9.72 17.71 6.09
C TYR A 85 -8.39 17.00 5.83
N ILE A 86 -7.74 16.52 6.90
CA ILE A 86 -6.45 15.83 6.78
C ILE A 86 -6.62 14.53 5.99
N ALA A 87 -7.67 13.75 6.25
CA ALA A 87 -7.94 12.52 5.52
C ALA A 87 -8.18 12.80 4.02
N ASN A 88 -8.97 13.83 3.68
CA ASN A 88 -9.18 14.25 2.30
C ASN A 88 -7.87 14.64 1.62
N LEU A 89 -7.00 15.38 2.30
CA LEU A 89 -5.70 15.78 1.74
C LEU A 89 -4.79 14.57 1.49
N PHE A 90 -4.58 13.72 2.49
CA PHE A 90 -3.64 12.60 2.37
C PHE A 90 -4.17 11.45 1.52
N ILE A 91 -5.46 11.12 1.63
CA ILE A 91 -6.08 9.98 0.92
C ILE A 91 -6.55 10.44 -0.46
N LYS A 92 -7.54 11.34 -0.53
CA LYS A 92 -8.16 11.71 -1.81
C LYS A 92 -7.19 12.45 -2.74
N LEU A 93 -6.51 13.47 -2.24
CA LEU A 93 -5.66 14.32 -3.09
C LEU A 93 -4.28 13.71 -3.34
N TRP A 94 -3.70 13.01 -2.36
CA TRP A 94 -2.33 12.52 -2.47
C TRP A 94 -2.23 11.02 -2.73
N PHE A 95 -2.11 10.21 -1.68
CA PHE A 95 -1.56 8.85 -1.74
C PHE A 95 -2.64 7.75 -1.74
N GLY A 96 -3.91 8.09 -1.58
CA GLY A 96 -4.97 7.09 -1.46
C GLY A 96 -4.77 6.20 -0.24
N VAL A 97 -4.96 4.88 -0.41
CA VAL A 97 -4.86 3.91 0.70
C VAL A 97 -3.46 3.81 1.27
N SER A 98 -2.42 4.14 0.49
CA SER A 98 -1.04 4.08 0.99
C SER A 98 -0.73 5.21 1.97
N ALA A 99 -1.60 6.22 2.12
CA ALA A 99 -1.49 7.24 3.16
C ALA A 99 -1.39 6.64 4.58
N PHE A 100 -1.94 5.45 4.82
CA PHE A 100 -1.86 4.74 6.11
C PHE A 100 -0.44 4.42 6.57
N PHE A 101 0.56 4.39 5.67
CA PHE A 101 1.95 4.26 6.09
C PHE A 101 2.38 5.41 7.02
N ILE A 102 1.86 6.63 6.81
CA ILE A 102 2.23 7.81 7.60
C ILE A 102 1.89 7.65 9.09
N PRO A 103 0.63 7.39 9.48
CA PRO A 103 0.33 7.19 10.88
C PRO A 103 0.96 5.92 11.44
N VAL A 104 1.08 4.84 10.66
CA VAL A 104 1.77 3.62 11.13
C VAL A 104 3.23 3.91 11.47
N PHE A 105 3.94 4.65 10.63
CA PHE A 105 5.31 5.07 10.90
C PHE A 105 5.42 5.98 12.11
N SER A 106 4.48 6.92 12.26
CA SER A 106 4.40 7.77 13.45
C SER A 106 4.21 6.94 14.72
N LEU A 107 3.33 5.93 14.69
CA LEU A 107 3.10 5.00 15.80
C LEU A 107 4.37 4.25 16.16
N LEU A 108 5.01 3.65 15.16
CA LEU A 108 6.22 2.86 15.34
C LEU A 108 7.40 3.73 15.78
N ALA A 109 7.51 4.97 15.30
CA ALA A 109 8.52 5.90 15.78
C ALA A 109 8.32 6.20 17.27
N GLY A 110 7.08 6.51 17.69
CA GLY A 110 6.76 6.78 19.10
C GLY A 110 7.02 5.57 20.02
N LEU A 111 6.56 4.38 19.62
CA LEU A 111 6.79 3.14 20.39
C LEU A 111 8.27 2.81 20.51
N LYS A 112 9.08 3.07 19.46
CA LYS A 112 10.52 2.86 19.49
C LYS A 112 11.21 3.81 20.48
N ILE A 113 10.80 5.08 20.52
CA ILE A 113 11.36 6.06 21.47
C ILE A 113 11.05 5.66 22.93
N LEU A 114 9.89 5.05 23.18
CA LEU A 114 9.52 4.51 24.50
C LEU A 114 10.21 3.18 24.84
N GLY A 115 10.99 2.59 23.93
CA GLY A 115 11.77 1.38 24.17
C GLY A 115 11.01 0.07 23.97
N PHE A 116 9.80 0.08 23.40
CA PHE A 116 8.97 -1.12 23.28
C PHE A 116 9.45 -2.15 22.24
N LYS A 117 10.35 -1.80 21.30
CA LYS A 117 10.79 -2.76 20.27
C LYS A 117 12.10 -2.38 19.57
N LYS A 118 12.91 -3.39 19.22
CA LYS A 118 14.11 -3.26 18.36
C LYS A 118 13.79 -3.66 16.92
N TYR A 119 13.12 -2.79 16.17
CA TYR A 119 13.08 -2.88 14.70
C TYR A 119 13.92 -1.80 14.03
N SER A 120 14.43 -2.12 12.84
CA SER A 120 15.10 -1.17 11.95
C SER A 120 14.07 -0.19 11.38
N LEU A 121 13.81 0.88 12.14
CA LEU A 121 12.90 1.96 11.73
C LEU A 121 13.27 2.53 10.34
N SER A 122 14.57 2.58 10.02
CA SER A 122 15.05 3.03 8.71
C SER A 122 14.55 2.15 7.56
N ASN A 123 14.61 0.82 7.70
CA ASN A 123 14.16 -0.11 6.65
C ASN A 123 12.64 -0.03 6.49
N LEU A 124 11.90 0.07 7.60
CA LEU A 124 10.45 0.23 7.56
C LEU A 124 10.03 1.51 6.86
N ILE A 125 10.64 2.65 7.23
CA ILE A 125 10.35 3.94 6.60
C ILE A 125 10.70 3.90 5.11
N PHE A 126 11.88 3.38 4.75
CA PHE A 126 12.29 3.25 3.36
C PHE A 126 11.30 2.39 2.55
N ASN A 127 10.92 1.22 3.07
CA ASN A 127 10.01 0.30 2.40
C ASN A 127 8.60 0.87 2.27
N GLY A 128 8.06 1.59 3.25
CA GLY A 128 6.73 2.20 3.06
C GLY A 128 6.77 3.53 2.31
N ILE A 129 7.89 4.26 2.22
CA ILE A 129 8.00 5.36 1.23
C ILE A 129 7.93 4.78 -0.19
N LEU A 130 8.65 3.70 -0.47
CA LEU A 130 8.54 2.99 -1.75
C LEU A 130 7.11 2.48 -1.97
N GLY A 131 6.50 1.87 -0.94
CA GLY A 131 5.10 1.44 -0.99
C GLY A 131 4.14 2.60 -1.27
N MET A 132 4.33 3.75 -0.64
CA MET A 132 3.54 4.96 -0.85
C MET A 132 3.61 5.49 -2.29
N LEU A 133 4.71 5.26 -2.99
CA LEU A 133 4.86 5.67 -4.38
C LEU A 133 4.25 4.64 -5.35
N ILE A 134 4.47 3.35 -5.11
CA ILE A 134 4.12 2.28 -6.05
C ILE A 134 2.65 1.86 -5.93
N ILE A 135 2.16 1.64 -4.71
CA ILE A 135 0.81 1.10 -4.45
C ILE A 135 -0.30 1.96 -5.08
N PRO A 136 -0.27 3.30 -5.00
CA PRO A 136 -1.30 4.15 -5.60
C PRO A 136 -1.45 3.93 -7.11
N ILE A 137 -0.31 3.90 -7.81
CA ILE A 137 -0.24 3.74 -9.26
C ILE A 137 -0.69 2.33 -9.64
N PHE A 138 -0.23 1.33 -8.89
CA PHE A 138 -0.62 -0.08 -9.07
C PHE A 138 -2.13 -0.28 -8.94
N ILE A 139 -2.73 0.28 -7.90
CA ILE A 139 -4.18 0.21 -7.67
C ILE A 139 -4.92 0.89 -8.82
N ARG A 140 -4.48 2.07 -9.25
CA ARG A 140 -5.13 2.77 -10.37
C ARG A 140 -5.06 1.96 -11.65
N HIS A 141 -3.88 1.47 -12.00
CA HIS A 141 -3.62 0.82 -13.29
C HIS A 141 -4.39 -0.50 -13.44
N PHE A 142 -4.39 -1.34 -12.40
CA PHE A 142 -4.97 -2.69 -12.48
C PHE A 142 -6.41 -2.79 -11.96
N PHE A 143 -6.82 -1.92 -11.03
CA PHE A 143 -8.13 -2.00 -10.37
C PHE A 143 -9.02 -0.78 -10.65
N GLY A 144 -8.51 0.26 -11.32
CA GLY A 144 -9.28 1.47 -11.64
C GLY A 144 -9.68 2.31 -10.43
N GLY A 145 -9.18 1.99 -9.22
CA GLY A 145 -9.58 2.65 -7.98
C GLY A 145 -9.32 4.16 -8.02
N THR A 146 -10.28 4.96 -7.54
CA THR A 146 -10.18 6.43 -7.49
C THR A 146 -9.67 6.88 -6.13
N ILE A 147 -10.47 6.70 -5.08
CA ILE A 147 -10.11 7.08 -3.70
C ILE A 147 -8.93 6.24 -3.18
N THR A 148 -8.87 4.96 -3.53
CA THR A 148 -7.80 4.06 -3.10
C THR A 148 -6.47 4.34 -3.77
N ALA A 149 -6.46 4.89 -4.99
CA ALA A 149 -5.26 5.37 -5.65
C ALA A 149 -4.89 6.81 -5.28
N GLY A 150 -5.87 7.63 -4.87
CA GLY A 150 -5.65 9.05 -4.65
C GLY A 150 -5.24 9.82 -5.91
N GLY A 151 -5.13 11.14 -5.79
CA GLY A 151 -4.81 12.01 -6.92
C GLY A 151 -3.45 11.75 -7.56
N ILE A 152 -2.42 11.42 -6.76
CA ILE A 152 -1.08 11.12 -7.30
C ILE A 152 -1.10 9.82 -8.11
N GLY A 153 -1.77 8.77 -7.60
CA GLY A 153 -1.87 7.49 -8.30
C GLY A 153 -2.61 7.63 -9.63
N ILE A 154 -3.70 8.39 -9.66
CA ILE A 154 -4.46 8.70 -10.88
C ILE A 154 -3.58 9.45 -11.89
N TYR A 155 -3.01 10.58 -11.46
CA TYR A 155 -2.23 11.44 -12.35
C TYR A 155 -1.01 10.74 -12.94
N ILE A 156 -0.24 10.01 -12.11
CA ILE A 156 0.95 9.30 -12.59
C ILE A 156 0.58 8.15 -13.51
N ASN A 157 -0.47 7.37 -13.21
CA ASN A 157 -0.93 6.32 -14.11
C ASN A 157 -1.31 6.88 -15.48
N ASP A 158 -2.08 7.96 -15.52
CA ASP A 158 -2.54 8.56 -16.77
C ASP A 158 -1.35 9.14 -17.57
N LEU A 159 -0.36 9.72 -16.88
CA LEU A 159 0.89 10.17 -17.47
C LEU A 159 1.71 9.01 -18.05
N MET A 160 1.85 7.89 -17.33
CA MET A 160 2.59 6.71 -17.78
C MET A 160 1.91 6.05 -18.99
N ASN A 161 0.59 5.86 -18.91
CA ASN A 161 -0.21 5.33 -20.01
C ASN A 161 -0.10 6.20 -21.27
N SER A 162 -0.06 7.53 -21.11
CA SER A 162 0.13 8.45 -22.22
C SER A 162 1.56 8.43 -22.80
N ALA A 163 2.57 8.20 -21.96
CA ALA A 163 3.97 8.27 -22.35
C ALA A 163 4.49 6.97 -22.99
N ILE A 164 4.14 5.81 -22.43
CA ILE A 164 4.71 4.49 -22.79
C ILE A 164 3.61 3.52 -23.28
N GLY A 165 2.34 3.93 -23.23
CA GLY A 165 1.20 3.07 -23.54
C GLY A 165 0.79 2.20 -22.37
N GLU A 166 -0.43 1.65 -22.46
CA GLU A 166 -1.02 0.82 -21.40
C GLU A 166 -0.19 -0.46 -21.14
N VAL A 167 0.11 -1.23 -22.18
CA VAL A 167 0.91 -2.47 -22.08
C VAL A 167 2.32 -2.19 -21.53
N GLY A 168 2.95 -1.10 -21.97
CA GLY A 168 4.28 -0.70 -21.49
C GLY A 168 4.26 -0.30 -20.01
N THR A 169 3.21 0.41 -19.60
CA THR A 169 2.98 0.78 -18.20
C THR A 169 2.74 -0.47 -17.35
N SER A 170 1.94 -1.43 -17.81
CA SER A 170 1.73 -2.69 -17.10
C SER A 170 3.05 -3.43 -16.87
N LEU A 171 3.86 -3.59 -17.92
CA LEU A 171 5.13 -4.30 -17.84
C LEU A 171 6.12 -3.62 -16.88
N LEU A 172 6.23 -2.30 -16.96
CA LEU A 172 7.09 -1.51 -16.08
C LEU A 172 6.63 -1.62 -14.61
N LEU A 173 5.32 -1.48 -14.37
CA LEU A 173 4.76 -1.46 -13.03
C LEU A 173 4.82 -2.82 -12.35
N ILE A 174 4.62 -3.92 -13.09
CA ILE A 174 4.85 -5.28 -12.61
C ILE A 174 6.33 -5.45 -12.23
N THR A 175 7.25 -5.02 -13.09
CA THR A 175 8.70 -5.13 -12.84
C THR A 175 9.11 -4.39 -11.56
N ILE A 176 8.66 -3.14 -11.40
CA ILE A 176 8.93 -2.32 -10.21
C ILE A 176 8.30 -2.95 -8.96
N SER A 177 7.08 -3.50 -9.07
CA SER A 177 6.39 -4.14 -7.96
C SER A 177 7.10 -5.42 -7.50
N ILE A 178 7.63 -6.23 -8.42
CA ILE A 178 8.44 -7.41 -8.09
C ILE A 178 9.72 -6.99 -7.38
N LEU A 179 10.44 -6.00 -7.92
CA LEU A 179 11.66 -5.48 -7.29
C LEU A 179 11.38 -4.95 -5.88
N TYR A 180 10.27 -4.25 -5.71
CA TYR A 180 9.81 -3.76 -4.41
C TYR A 180 9.57 -4.89 -3.40
N LEU A 181 8.93 -5.99 -3.81
CA LEU A 181 8.71 -7.14 -2.95
C LEU A 181 10.04 -7.81 -2.54
N VAL A 182 10.97 -7.96 -3.49
CA VAL A 182 12.30 -8.54 -3.20
C VAL A 182 13.06 -7.71 -2.16
N ILE A 183 13.07 -6.38 -2.33
CA ILE A 183 13.73 -5.45 -1.38
C ILE A 183 12.99 -5.44 -0.03
N SER A 184 11.66 -5.40 -0.03
CA SER A 184 10.86 -5.20 1.18
C SER A 184 10.84 -6.42 2.09
N PHE A 185 10.81 -7.62 1.53
CA PHE A 185 10.70 -8.87 2.28
C PHE A 185 12.04 -9.57 2.48
N GLU A 186 13.16 -8.93 2.08
CA GLU A 186 14.51 -9.54 2.06
C GLU A 186 14.39 -10.97 1.53
N ILE A 187 13.72 -11.14 0.38
CA ILE A 187 13.35 -12.47 -0.08
C ILE A 187 14.62 -13.19 -0.51
N ASP A 188 15.18 -13.98 0.40
CA ASP A 188 16.22 -14.94 0.08
C ASP A 188 15.73 -15.85 -1.05
N ALA A 189 16.62 -16.18 -1.98
CA ALA A 189 16.30 -16.99 -3.17
C ALA A 189 15.57 -18.31 -2.83
N GLU A 190 15.72 -18.81 -1.60
CA GLU A 190 15.02 -19.98 -1.05
C GLU A 190 13.51 -19.78 -0.90
N LYS A 191 13.03 -18.61 -0.47
CA LYS A 191 11.60 -18.30 -0.34
C LYS A 191 10.93 -18.11 -1.71
N ILE A 192 11.66 -17.56 -2.68
CA ILE A 192 11.21 -17.47 -4.08
C ILE A 192 11.10 -18.88 -4.68
N LYS A 193 12.10 -19.74 -4.48
CA LYS A 193 12.04 -21.15 -4.90
C LYS A 193 10.84 -21.88 -4.28
N ALA A 194 10.57 -21.68 -2.99
CA ALA A 194 9.43 -22.28 -2.32
C ALA A 194 8.08 -21.80 -2.87
N LEU A 195 7.95 -20.52 -3.23
CA LEU A 195 6.75 -19.98 -3.90
C LEU A 195 6.59 -20.52 -5.32
N ILE A 196 7.68 -20.62 -6.08
CA ILE A 196 7.68 -21.17 -7.45
C ILE A 196 7.36 -22.67 -7.44
N GLU A 197 7.87 -23.44 -6.49
CA GLU A 197 7.48 -24.85 -6.31
C GLU A 197 5.99 -24.99 -5.99
N LYS A 198 5.43 -24.08 -5.19
CA LYS A 198 4.01 -24.08 -4.82
C LYS A 198 3.08 -23.64 -5.95
N ILE A 199 3.59 -22.86 -6.91
CA ILE A 199 2.86 -22.40 -8.10
C ILE A 199 3.09 -23.33 -9.30
N LYS A 200 4.09 -24.20 -9.25
CA LYS A 200 4.35 -25.20 -10.30
C LYS A 200 3.16 -26.16 -10.34
N PRO A 201 2.42 -26.25 -11.46
CA PRO A 201 1.31 -27.17 -11.55
C PRO A 201 1.83 -28.59 -11.38
N GLU A 202 1.21 -29.34 -10.47
CA GLU A 202 1.46 -30.77 -10.30
C GLU A 202 1.24 -31.42 -11.66
N LYS A 203 2.29 -32.00 -12.22
CA LYS A 203 2.16 -32.80 -13.44
C LYS A 203 1.25 -33.97 -13.08
N ARG A 204 -0.02 -33.91 -13.49
CA ARG A 204 -0.88 -35.10 -13.58
C ARG A 204 -0.15 -36.09 -14.46
N ASN A 205 0.41 -37.13 -13.85
CA ASN A 205 0.78 -38.34 -14.57
C ASN A 205 -0.54 -38.94 -15.06
N ILE A 206 -0.81 -38.79 -16.36
CA ILE A 206 -1.82 -39.60 -17.02
C ILE A 206 -1.16 -40.97 -17.17
N GLU A 207 -1.41 -41.86 -16.20
CA GLU A 207 -1.18 -43.29 -16.40
C GLU A 207 -2.12 -43.75 -17.52
N GLN A 208 -1.52 -44.26 -18.59
CA GLN A 208 -2.23 -44.93 -19.67
C GLN A 208 -2.84 -46.22 -19.11
N GLU A 209 -4.13 -46.19 -18.79
CA GLU A 209 -4.91 -47.39 -18.57
C GLU A 209 -5.20 -48.03 -19.94
N ASN A 210 -4.39 -49.02 -20.31
CA ASN A 210 -4.67 -49.91 -21.42
C ASN A 210 -5.91 -50.75 -21.05
N GLU A 211 -7.07 -50.36 -21.58
CA GLU A 211 -8.28 -51.19 -21.57
C GLU A 211 -7.99 -52.54 -22.23
N THR A 212 -7.97 -53.59 -21.43
CA THR A 212 -7.98 -54.97 -21.91
C THR A 212 -9.43 -55.30 -22.27
N ILE A 213 -9.72 -55.34 -23.57
CA ILE A 213 -11.00 -55.81 -24.11
C ILE A 213 -11.20 -57.26 -23.66
N THR A 214 -12.15 -57.48 -22.74
CA THR A 214 -12.70 -58.82 -22.47
C THR A 214 -14.06 -58.91 -23.15
N THR A 215 -14.12 -59.71 -24.20
CA THR A 215 -15.33 -60.19 -24.86
C THR A 215 -16.25 -60.89 -23.85
N PRO A 216 -17.57 -60.64 -23.85
CA PRO A 216 -18.49 -61.39 -23.00
C PRO A 216 -18.72 -62.76 -23.64
N THR A 217 -18.39 -63.81 -22.89
CA THR A 217 -18.78 -65.19 -23.19
C THR A 217 -20.26 -65.36 -22.89
N PHE A 218 -21.02 -65.75 -23.92
CA PHE A 218 -22.44 -66.06 -23.84
C PHE A 218 -22.59 -67.55 -23.47
N ASN A 219 -23.24 -67.84 -22.34
CA ASN A 219 -23.85 -69.14 -22.02
C ASN A 219 -24.91 -68.90 -20.94
N GLU A 220 -26.19 -68.88 -21.30
CA GLU A 220 -27.10 -70.03 -21.39
C GLU A 220 -27.97 -70.12 -20.12
N ALA A 221 -29.24 -69.74 -20.27
CA ALA A 221 -30.33 -70.24 -19.45
C ALA A 221 -31.62 -70.20 -20.27
N ALA A 222 -32.04 -71.37 -20.75
CA ALA A 222 -33.39 -71.63 -21.23
C ALA A 222 -34.41 -71.38 -20.10
N THR A 223 -35.65 -70.97 -20.41
CA THR A 223 -36.83 -71.85 -20.58
C THR A 223 -38.12 -71.02 -20.76
N THR A 224 -38.98 -71.49 -21.68
CA THR A 224 -40.47 -71.38 -21.73
C THR A 224 -41.16 -70.02 -21.95
N SER A 225 -41.87 -69.89 -23.07
CA SER A 225 -43.30 -70.23 -23.15
C SER A 225 -43.81 -70.17 -24.59
N ILE A 226 -44.66 -71.14 -24.91
CA ILE A 226 -45.36 -71.40 -26.17
C ILE A 226 -46.61 -70.49 -26.26
N ILE A 227 -47.02 -70.12 -27.48
CA ILE A 227 -48.39 -70.23 -28.10
C ILE A 227 -48.45 -69.20 -29.27
N GLU A 228 -48.40 -69.62 -30.56
CA GLU A 228 -49.55 -69.83 -31.49
C GLU A 228 -50.60 -68.71 -31.40
N GLU A 229 -50.96 -67.94 -32.43
CA GLU A 229 -51.36 -68.21 -33.82
C GLU A 229 -51.19 -66.91 -34.64
#